data_AF-A0AAW1S9J4-F1
#
_entry.id   AF-A0AAW1S9J4-F1
#
_cell.length_a   1.000
_cell.length_b   1.000
_cell.length_c   1.000
_cell.angle_alpha   90.00
_cell.angle_beta   90.00
_cell.angle_gamma   90.00
#
_symmetry.space_group_name_H-M   'P 1'
#
loop_
_entity.id
_entity.type
_entity.pdbx_description
1 polymer ?
#
loop_
_entity_poly.entity_id
_entity_poly.type
_entity_poly.pdbx_seq_one_letter_code
_entity_poly.pdbx_strand_id
1 'polypeptide(L)'
;MTVREVPIAEGLVLTVIEHSELADCAGAVVWDAALVLIHFLAKGTGRNLLRGKRVLDLGAGTGAAGLAAGLLGARVLLTDLPHLLPGLTRNVAANELQEHVAVAALRGRVLLAYERRPLVVERAFAEFSRVGLVAEQVPTEELHPHWQSPDIFLFWLRPGPRPTPHAWPGAL
;
A
#
# COMPACT_ATOMS: atom_id res chain seq x y z
N MET A 1 4.14 14.70 -16.78
CA MET A 1 3.26 13.54 -16.49
C MET A 1 3.39 12.55 -17.63
N THR A 2 3.51 11.27 -17.31
CA THR A 2 3.55 10.16 -18.28
C THR A 2 2.38 9.22 -18.02
N VAL A 3 1.82 8.63 -19.08
CA VAL A 3 0.77 7.62 -18.94
C VAL A 3 1.40 6.26 -19.13
N ARG A 4 1.16 5.36 -18.18
CA ARG A 4 1.61 3.98 -18.20
C ARG A 4 0.39 3.06 -18.23
N GLU A 5 0.34 2.20 -19.22
CA GLU A 5 -0.68 1.16 -19.32
C GLU A 5 -0.13 -0.17 -18.80
N VAL A 6 -0.90 -0.82 -17.93
CA VAL A 6 -0.55 -2.09 -17.29
C VAL A 6 -1.63 -3.11 -17.64
N PRO A 7 -1.36 -4.06 -18.56
CA PRO A 7 -2.31 -5.13 -18.88
C PRO A 7 -2.52 -6.04 -17.66
N ILE A 8 -3.75 -6.17 -17.17
CA ILE A 8 -4.07 -6.97 -15.97
C ILE A 8 -4.57 -8.36 -16.36
N ALA A 9 -5.52 -8.40 -17.30
CA ALA A 9 -6.13 -9.62 -17.81
C ALA A 9 -6.58 -9.39 -19.27
N GLU A 10 -7.07 -10.44 -19.93
CA GLU A 10 -7.60 -10.32 -21.28
C GLU A 10 -8.71 -9.26 -21.35
N GLY A 11 -8.51 -8.25 -22.21
CA GLY A 11 -9.42 -7.11 -22.35
C GLY A 11 -9.44 -6.12 -21.17
N LEU A 12 -8.58 -6.29 -20.16
CA LEU A 12 -8.54 -5.43 -18.97
C LEU A 12 -7.15 -4.79 -18.81
N VAL A 13 -7.10 -3.47 -18.99
CA VAL A 13 -5.88 -2.66 -18.90
C VAL A 13 -6.08 -1.60 -17.82
N LEU A 14 -5.11 -1.46 -16.93
CA LEU A 14 -5.04 -0.38 -15.94
C LEU A 14 -4.24 0.79 -16.52
N THR A 15 -4.81 1.98 -16.47
CA THR A 15 -4.14 3.21 -16.88
C THR A 15 -3.64 3.96 -15.64
N VAL A 16 -2.34 4.21 -15.55
CA VAL A 16 -1.72 4.95 -14.44
C VAL A 16 -1.03 6.20 -14.98
N ILE A 17 -1.38 7.35 -14.43
CA ILE A 17 -0.70 8.62 -14.68
C ILE A 17 0.42 8.75 -13.65
N GLU A 18 1.66 8.80 -14.12
CA GLU A 18 2.87 8.99 -13.34
C GLU A 18 3.30 10.47 -13.39
N HIS A 19 3.67 11.01 -12.23
CA HIS A 19 4.01 12.41 -12.07
C HIS A 19 5.52 12.58 -11.99
N SER A 20 6.17 12.65 -13.16
CA SER A 20 7.62 12.84 -13.30
C SER A 20 8.19 14.04 -12.53
N GLU A 21 7.39 15.10 -12.30
CA GLU A 21 7.78 16.28 -11.52
C GLU A 21 7.84 16.02 -10.00
N LEU A 22 7.25 14.92 -9.55
CA LEU A 22 7.31 14.41 -8.19
C LEU A 22 8.23 13.18 -8.12
N ALA A 23 9.09 12.93 -9.10
CA ALA A 23 9.93 11.72 -9.15
C ALA A 23 10.85 11.56 -7.93
N ASP A 24 11.25 12.66 -7.29
CA ASP A 24 12.01 12.66 -6.03
C ASP A 24 11.15 12.24 -4.80
N CYS A 25 9.83 12.18 -4.98
CA CYS A 25 8.90 11.58 -4.03
C CYS A 25 8.61 10.13 -4.45
N ALA A 26 8.99 9.18 -3.60
CA ALA A 26 8.82 7.74 -3.84
C ALA A 26 7.39 7.26 -4.17
N GLY A 27 6.36 8.11 -4.11
CA GLY A 27 4.98 7.76 -4.46
C GLY A 27 4.54 8.13 -5.89
N ALA A 28 5.40 8.68 -6.74
CA ALA A 28 5.00 9.24 -8.04
C ALA A 28 5.13 8.30 -9.25
N VAL A 29 5.68 7.11 -9.06
CA VAL A 29 5.92 6.09 -10.09
C VAL A 29 5.32 4.73 -9.70
N VAL A 30 5.05 3.88 -10.69
CA VAL A 30 4.64 2.49 -10.48
C VAL A 30 5.88 1.64 -10.21
N TRP A 31 6.01 1.19 -8.97
CA TRP A 31 7.08 0.29 -8.55
C TRP A 31 6.89 -1.13 -9.08
N ASP A 32 7.99 -1.84 -9.34
CA ASP A 32 7.97 -3.22 -9.82
C ASP A 32 7.22 -4.16 -8.86
N ALA A 33 7.33 -3.93 -7.55
CA ALA A 33 6.57 -4.67 -6.54
C ALA A 33 5.05 -4.56 -6.73
N ALA A 34 4.55 -3.39 -7.16
CA ALA A 34 3.14 -3.20 -7.48
C ALA A 34 2.73 -4.03 -8.70
N LEU A 35 3.56 -4.07 -9.75
CA LEU A 35 3.29 -4.88 -10.95
C LEU A 35 3.20 -6.38 -10.62
N VAL A 36 4.13 -6.89 -9.81
CA VAL A 36 4.12 -8.28 -9.35
C VAL A 36 2.81 -8.59 -8.59
N LEU A 37 2.41 -7.70 -7.67
CA LEU A 37 1.16 -7.85 -6.92
C LEU A 37 -0.07 -7.82 -7.83
N ILE A 38 -0.13 -6.87 -8.78
CA ILE A 38 -1.24 -6.74 -9.75
C ILE A 38 -1.43 -8.05 -10.53
N HIS A 39 -0.35 -8.60 -11.09
CA HIS A 39 -0.44 -9.83 -11.88
C HIS A 39 -0.72 -11.07 -11.04
N PHE A 40 -0.31 -11.09 -9.76
CA PHE A 40 -0.72 -12.12 -8.81
C PHE A 40 -2.23 -12.06 -8.55
N LEU A 41 -2.76 -10.87 -8.23
CA LEU A 41 -4.18 -10.64 -7.97
C LEU A 41 -5.06 -10.96 -9.19
N ALA A 42 -4.54 -10.78 -10.40
CA ALA A 42 -5.26 -11.06 -11.64
C ALA A 42 -5.44 -12.57 -11.95
N LYS A 43 -4.67 -13.46 -11.31
CA LYS A 43 -4.59 -14.89 -11.65
C LYS A 43 -5.09 -15.80 -10.52
N GLY A 44 -5.58 -16.98 -10.90
CA GLY A 44 -5.79 -18.13 -10.00
C GLY A 44 -6.45 -17.80 -8.65
N THR A 45 -5.73 -18.09 -7.57
CA THR A 45 -6.14 -17.83 -6.18
C THR A 45 -6.33 -16.34 -5.89
N GLY A 46 -5.51 -15.46 -6.48
CA GLY A 46 -5.59 -14.00 -6.32
C GLY A 46 -6.93 -13.42 -6.74
N ARG A 47 -7.46 -13.85 -7.89
CA ARG A 47 -8.72 -13.31 -8.46
C ARG A 47 -9.94 -13.62 -7.58
N ASN A 48 -9.92 -14.77 -6.89
CA ASN A 48 -10.99 -15.18 -5.97
C ASN A 48 -10.93 -14.44 -4.63
N LEU A 49 -9.78 -13.89 -4.24
CA LEU A 49 -9.62 -13.16 -2.97
C LEU A 49 -10.32 -11.80 -2.98
N LEU A 50 -10.56 -11.20 -4.14
CA LEU A 50 -10.92 -9.77 -4.23
C LEU A 50 -12.40 -9.50 -4.49
N ARG A 51 -13.10 -10.36 -5.22
CA ARG A 51 -14.48 -10.09 -5.67
C ARG A 51 -15.41 -9.85 -4.47
N GLY A 52 -15.99 -8.64 -4.42
CA GLY A 52 -16.92 -8.21 -3.38
C GLY A 52 -16.27 -7.97 -2.01
N LYS A 53 -14.93 -7.95 -1.92
CA LYS A 53 -14.22 -7.69 -0.67
C LYS A 53 -13.94 -6.20 -0.48
N ARG A 54 -13.72 -5.81 0.77
CA ARG A 54 -13.22 -4.48 1.14
C ARG A 54 -11.71 -4.56 1.32
N VAL A 55 -10.98 -3.68 0.66
CA VAL A 55 -9.51 -3.65 0.63
C VAL A 55 -9.03 -2.28 1.06
N LEU A 56 -7.97 -2.25 1.88
CA LEU A 56 -7.25 -1.03 2.26
C LEU A 56 -5.85 -1.10 1.63
N ASP A 57 -5.48 -0.07 0.88
CA ASP A 57 -4.14 0.09 0.31
C ASP A 57 -3.39 1.20 1.08
N LEU A 58 -2.31 0.82 1.77
CA LEU A 58 -1.52 1.69 2.64
C LEU A 58 -0.23 2.10 1.89
N GLY A 59 -0.03 3.41 1.71
CA GLY A 59 1.11 3.89 0.91
C GLY A 59 0.89 3.60 -0.58
N ALA A 60 -0.31 3.94 -1.07
CA ALA A 60 -0.78 3.60 -2.40
C ALA A 60 0.09 4.17 -3.54
N GLY A 61 0.83 5.26 -3.30
CA GLY A 61 1.65 5.95 -4.29
C GLY A 61 0.81 6.44 -5.46
N THR A 62 1.00 5.82 -6.63
CA THR A 62 0.18 6.04 -7.83
C THR A 62 -1.19 5.37 -7.76
N GLY A 63 -1.37 4.42 -6.82
CA GLY A 63 -2.57 3.63 -6.62
C GLY A 63 -2.61 2.34 -7.42
N ALA A 64 -1.55 2.00 -8.17
CA ALA A 64 -1.60 0.93 -9.17
C ALA A 64 -2.13 -0.42 -8.63
N ALA A 65 -1.67 -0.85 -7.46
CA ALA A 65 -2.10 -2.12 -6.86
C ALA A 65 -3.57 -2.09 -6.42
N GLY A 66 -3.98 -1.09 -5.64
CA GLY A 66 -5.37 -0.95 -5.21
C GLY A 66 -6.35 -0.65 -6.35
N LEU A 67 -5.95 0.09 -7.39
CA LEU A 67 -6.76 0.31 -8.59
C LEU A 67 -7.00 -0.99 -9.35
N ALA A 68 -5.95 -1.81 -9.53
CA ALA A 68 -6.11 -3.14 -10.10
C ALA A 68 -7.05 -4.00 -9.26
N ALA A 69 -6.95 -3.94 -7.92
CA ALA A 69 -7.89 -4.64 -7.05
C ALA A 69 -9.34 -4.17 -7.26
N GLY A 70 -9.55 -2.87 -7.46
CA GLY A 70 -10.85 -2.28 -7.82
C GLY A 70 -11.39 -2.81 -9.13
N LEU A 71 -10.57 -2.83 -10.20
CA LEU A 71 -10.94 -3.39 -11.51
C LEU A 71 -11.27 -4.89 -11.44
N LEU A 72 -10.67 -5.61 -10.48
CA LEU A 72 -10.94 -7.02 -10.22
C LEU A 72 -12.18 -7.25 -9.31
N GLY A 73 -12.89 -6.18 -8.95
CA GLY A 73 -14.19 -6.23 -8.27
C GLY A 73 -14.12 -6.08 -6.75
N ALA A 74 -13.04 -5.56 -6.19
CA ALA A 74 -12.98 -5.15 -4.79
C ALA A 74 -13.52 -3.72 -4.59
N ARG A 75 -13.95 -3.43 -3.37
CA ARG A 75 -14.21 -2.06 -2.90
C ARG A 75 -12.98 -1.57 -2.14
N VAL A 76 -12.30 -0.56 -2.66
CA VAL A 76 -10.95 -0.21 -2.21
C VAL A 76 -10.92 1.17 -1.55
N LEU A 77 -10.18 1.29 -0.46
CA LEU A 77 -9.78 2.56 0.12
C LEU A 77 -8.28 2.74 -0.13
N LEU A 78 -7.93 3.70 -0.98
CA LEU A 78 -6.54 4.07 -1.24
C LEU A 78 -6.11 5.14 -0.22
N THR A 79 -4.97 4.92 0.43
CA THR A 79 -4.43 5.86 1.41
C THR A 79 -2.97 6.19 1.16
N ASP A 80 -2.64 7.47 1.27
CA ASP A 80 -1.27 7.96 1.24
C ASP A 80 -1.15 9.35 1.90
N LEU A 81 0.03 9.95 1.82
CA LEU A 81 0.35 11.30 2.25
C LEU A 81 -0.48 12.34 1.48
N PRO A 82 -0.86 13.46 2.12
CA PRO A 82 -1.79 14.44 1.55
C PRO A 82 -1.43 14.97 0.16
N HIS A 83 -0.14 15.10 -0.16
CA HIS A 83 0.34 15.63 -1.44
C HIS A 83 0.18 14.64 -2.61
N LEU A 84 -0.04 13.35 -2.35
CA LEU A 84 -0.25 12.33 -3.39
C LEU A 84 -1.73 12.10 -3.72
N LEU A 85 -2.64 12.55 -2.85
CA LEU A 85 -4.08 12.36 -3.04
C LEU A 85 -4.64 12.95 -4.33
N PRO A 86 -4.19 14.14 -4.80
CA PRO A 86 -4.65 14.65 -6.10
C PRO A 86 -4.27 13.74 -7.27
N GLY A 87 -3.06 13.16 -7.25
CA GLY A 87 -2.60 12.19 -8.26
C GLY A 87 -3.40 10.88 -8.20
N LEU A 88 -3.58 10.33 -7.00
CA LEU A 88 -4.42 9.16 -6.77
C LEU A 88 -5.85 9.37 -7.27
N THR A 89 -6.45 10.53 -7.00
CA THR A 89 -7.81 10.86 -7.45
C THR A 89 -7.92 10.89 -8.97
N ARG A 90 -6.89 11.41 -9.66
CA ARG A 90 -6.83 11.38 -11.13
C ARG A 90 -6.72 9.96 -11.67
N ASN A 91 -5.93 9.10 -11.03
CA ASN A 91 -5.81 7.71 -11.44
C ASN A 91 -7.08 6.90 -11.17
N VAL A 92 -7.83 7.20 -10.10
CA VAL A 92 -9.19 6.64 -9.91
C VAL A 92 -10.10 7.04 -11.06
N ALA A 93 -10.10 8.32 -11.43
CA ALA A 93 -10.94 8.83 -12.52
C ALA A 93 -10.56 8.25 -13.88
N ALA A 94 -9.26 8.09 -14.16
CA ALA A 94 -8.75 7.53 -15.41
C ALA A 94 -9.18 6.07 -15.65
N ASN A 95 -9.63 5.36 -14.62
CA ASN A 95 -10.11 3.98 -14.71
C ASN A 95 -11.61 3.85 -14.38
N GLU A 96 -12.33 4.98 -14.27
CA GLU A 96 -13.78 5.01 -13.98
C GLU A 96 -14.18 4.28 -12.67
N LEU A 97 -13.31 4.36 -11.65
CA LEU A 97 -13.45 3.60 -10.41
C LEU A 97 -14.10 4.36 -9.24
N GLN A 98 -14.66 5.55 -9.47
CA GLN A 98 -15.16 6.46 -8.41
C GLN A 98 -16.22 5.82 -7.50
N GLU A 99 -17.04 4.91 -8.01
CA GLU A 99 -18.09 4.20 -7.24
C GLU A 99 -17.52 3.08 -6.34
N HIS A 100 -16.32 2.57 -6.67
CA HIS A 100 -15.74 1.38 -6.05
C HIS A 100 -14.45 1.69 -5.28
N VAL A 101 -13.81 2.82 -5.55
CA VAL A 101 -12.53 3.22 -5.00
C VAL A 101 -12.61 4.64 -4.43
N ALA A 102 -12.35 4.75 -3.13
CA ALA A 102 -12.26 6.03 -2.44
C ALA A 102 -10.80 6.37 -2.13
N VAL A 103 -10.48 7.67 -2.15
CA VAL A 103 -9.16 8.20 -1.79
C VAL A 103 -9.28 8.95 -0.48
N ALA A 104 -8.44 8.61 0.50
CA ALA A 104 -8.37 9.33 1.77
C ALA A 104 -6.92 9.60 2.16
N ALA A 105 -6.68 10.77 2.76
CA ALA A 105 -5.44 11.00 3.49
C ALA A 105 -5.35 9.97 4.62
N LEU A 106 -4.18 9.40 4.85
CA LEU A 106 -3.94 8.71 6.12
C LEU A 106 -3.84 9.77 7.23
N ARG A 107 -4.99 10.21 7.74
CA ARG A 107 -5.11 11.11 8.90
C ARG A 107 -5.51 10.27 10.10
N GLY A 108 -4.53 9.66 10.76
CA GLY A 108 -4.75 8.86 11.97
C GLY A 108 -3.62 7.87 12.28
N ARG A 109 -3.67 7.29 13.48
CA ARG A 109 -2.82 6.16 13.89
C ARG A 109 -3.46 4.87 13.37
N VAL A 110 -2.69 4.00 12.74
CA VAL A 110 -3.14 2.66 12.34
C VAL A 110 -2.73 1.69 13.45
N LEU A 111 -3.63 0.82 13.90
CA LEU A 111 -3.32 -0.23 14.87
C LEU A 111 -3.13 -1.56 14.12
N LEU A 112 -1.94 -2.14 14.22
CA LEU A 112 -1.56 -3.40 13.60
C LEU A 112 -1.48 -4.50 14.67
N ALA A 113 -2.28 -5.55 14.54
CA ALA A 113 -2.12 -6.78 15.33
C ALA A 113 -1.26 -7.79 14.57
N TYR A 114 -0.29 -8.38 15.26
CA TYR A 114 0.73 -9.22 14.64
C TYR A 114 1.06 -10.43 15.51
N GLU A 115 1.03 -11.63 14.93
CA GLU A 115 1.48 -12.87 15.56
C GLU A 115 2.89 -13.23 15.06
N ARG A 116 3.85 -13.37 15.98
CA ARG A 116 5.24 -13.75 15.70
C ARG A 116 5.29 -15.12 15.08
N ARG A 117 5.80 -15.17 13.85
CA ARG A 117 6.11 -16.40 13.13
C ARG A 117 7.59 -16.40 12.72
N PRO A 118 8.37 -17.45 13.01
CA PRO A 118 9.77 -17.50 12.62
C PRO A 118 9.96 -17.26 11.10
N LEU A 119 11.02 -16.53 10.72
CA LEU A 119 11.54 -16.30 9.36
C LEU A 119 10.94 -15.17 8.48
N VAL A 120 9.88 -14.45 8.88
CA VAL A 120 9.24 -13.42 8.01
C VAL A 120 9.24 -11.99 8.60
N VAL A 121 9.48 -11.85 9.91
CA VAL A 121 9.05 -10.69 10.71
C VAL A 121 9.94 -9.46 10.57
N GLU A 122 11.26 -9.64 10.63
CA GLU A 122 12.21 -8.52 10.67
C GLU A 122 12.15 -7.67 9.39
N ARG A 123 11.74 -8.28 8.26
CA ARG A 123 11.60 -7.56 6.99
C ARG A 123 10.42 -6.60 7.01
N ALA A 124 9.27 -6.97 7.58
CA ALA A 124 8.08 -6.12 7.53
C ALA A 124 8.29 -4.77 8.27
N PHE A 125 8.90 -4.81 9.46
CA PHE A 125 9.21 -3.61 10.24
C PHE A 125 10.33 -2.76 9.63
N ALA A 126 11.33 -3.41 9.01
CA ALA A 126 12.34 -2.71 8.22
C ALA A 126 11.69 -1.99 7.01
N GLU A 127 10.78 -2.65 6.30
CA GLU A 127 10.07 -2.04 5.17
C GLU A 127 9.16 -0.88 5.59
N PHE A 128 8.45 -0.98 6.73
CA PHE A 128 7.71 0.17 7.28
C PHE A 128 8.62 1.39 7.48
N SER A 129 9.81 1.17 8.05
CA SER A 129 10.78 2.24 8.28
C SER A 129 11.29 2.85 6.97
N ARG A 130 11.51 2.04 5.92
CA ARG A 130 11.94 2.52 4.59
C ARG A 130 10.93 3.43 3.93
N VAL A 131 9.64 3.20 4.16
CA VAL A 131 8.56 4.01 3.61
C VAL A 131 8.11 5.15 4.54
N GLY A 132 8.87 5.43 5.60
CA GLY A 132 8.59 6.53 6.52
C GLY A 132 7.44 6.24 7.49
N LEU A 133 7.23 4.98 7.86
CA LEU A 133 6.32 4.56 8.92
C LEU A 133 7.10 4.06 10.14
N VAL A 134 6.69 4.51 11.31
CA VAL A 134 7.20 4.02 12.60
C VAL A 134 6.14 3.11 13.20
N ALA A 135 6.55 1.88 13.52
CA ALA A 135 5.76 0.96 14.33
C ALA A 135 6.18 1.09 15.78
N GLU A 136 5.25 1.47 16.64
CA GLU A 136 5.44 1.60 18.08
C GLU A 136 4.58 0.55 18.77
N GLN A 137 5.18 -0.36 19.53
CA GLN A 137 4.42 -1.42 20.18
C GLN A 137 3.50 -0.83 21.25
N VAL A 138 2.25 -1.27 21.28
CA VAL A 138 1.33 -1.02 22.40
C VAL A 138 1.92 -1.69 23.65
N PRO A 139 2.06 -0.97 24.77
CA PRO A 139 2.57 -1.56 26.01
C PRO A 139 1.73 -2.76 26.45
N THR A 140 2.39 -3.82 26.92
CA THR A 140 1.72 -5.08 27.29
C THR A 140 0.72 -4.88 28.43
N GLU A 141 0.98 -3.94 29.32
CA GLU A 141 0.11 -3.53 30.43
C GLU A 141 -1.20 -2.87 29.98
N GLU A 142 -1.27 -2.34 28.75
CA GLU A 142 -2.52 -1.82 28.16
C GLU A 142 -3.37 -2.95 27.54
N LEU A 143 -2.83 -4.16 27.42
CA LEU A 143 -3.55 -5.31 26.87
C LEU A 143 -4.47 -5.94 27.93
N HIS A 144 -5.49 -6.64 27.45
CA HIS A 144 -6.40 -7.34 28.35
C HIS A 144 -5.65 -8.45 29.12
N PRO A 145 -5.79 -8.53 30.46
CA PRO A 145 -4.95 -9.39 31.30
C PRO A 145 -5.02 -10.88 30.95
N HIS A 146 -6.18 -11.34 30.47
CA HIS A 146 -6.44 -12.73 30.11
C HIS A 146 -6.45 -13.02 28.60
N TRP A 147 -6.40 -12.00 27.73
CA TRP A 147 -6.51 -12.16 26.27
C TRP A 147 -5.28 -11.56 25.59
N GLN A 148 -4.13 -12.12 25.93
CA GLN A 148 -2.82 -11.75 25.41
C GLN A 148 -1.95 -13.00 25.23
N SER A 149 -0.92 -12.90 24.40
CA SER A 149 0.03 -13.98 24.14
C SER A 149 1.43 -13.38 24.02
N PRO A 150 2.49 -14.07 24.49
CA PRO A 150 3.88 -13.64 24.28
C PRO A 150 4.29 -13.61 22.81
N ASP A 151 3.48 -14.20 21.93
CA ASP A 151 3.70 -14.22 20.49
C ASP A 151 2.78 -13.25 19.74
N ILE A 152 1.87 -12.53 20.41
CA ILE A 152 0.95 -11.60 19.75
C ILE A 152 1.19 -10.18 20.22
N PHE A 153 1.41 -9.28 19.27
CA PHE A 153 1.80 -7.90 19.48
C PHE A 153 0.81 -6.95 18.81
N LEU A 154 0.54 -5.81 19.44
CA LEU A 154 -0.15 -4.68 18.84
C LEU A 154 0.85 -3.56 18.59
N PHE A 155 0.76 -2.90 17.43
CA PHE A 155 1.61 -1.76 17.08
C PHE A 155 0.78 -0.58 16.59
N TRP A 156 1.05 0.61 17.10
CA TRP A 156 0.67 1.85 16.47
C TRP A 156 1.62 2.14 15.31
N LEU A 157 1.10 2.12 14.09
CA LEU A 157 1.78 2.66 12.92
C LEU A 157 1.44 4.15 12.79
N ARG A 158 2.48 4.97 12.67
CA ARG A 158 2.37 6.41 12.48
C ARG A 158 3.41 6.91 11.47
N PRO A 159 3.18 8.07 10.82
CA PRO A 159 4.21 8.72 10.03
C PRO A 159 5.48 8.96 10.84
N GLY A 160 6.62 8.62 10.26
CA GLY A 160 7.96 8.84 10.79
C GLY A 160 8.76 9.83 9.94
N PRO A 161 9.96 10.24 10.40
CA PRO A 161 10.90 10.97 9.56
C PRO A 161 11.22 10.13 8.30
N ARG A 162 11.12 10.74 7.12
CA ARG A 162 11.52 10.07 5.87
C ARG A 162 13.05 9.91 5.87
N PRO A 163 13.60 8.75 5.46
CA PRO A 163 15.03 8.64 5.24
C PRO A 163 15.48 9.66 4.20
N THR A 164 16.59 10.37 4.47
CA THR A 164 17.24 11.23 3.48
C THR A 164 17.71 10.38 2.30
N PRO A 165 17.54 10.82 1.04
CA PRO A 165 18.02 10.09 -0.12
C PRO A 165 19.54 10.19 -0.21
N HIS A 166 20.28 9.35 0.52
CA HIS A 166 21.72 9.21 0.33
C HIS A 166 22.19 7.75 0.38
N ALA A 167 22.83 7.38 -0.74
CA ALA A 167 23.78 6.29 -0.97
C ALA A 167 23.29 4.85 -0.79
N TRP A 168 22.90 4.25 -1.92
CA TRP A 168 22.88 2.80 -2.11
C TRP A 168 24.33 2.25 -2.07
N PRO A 169 24.71 1.39 -1.12
CA PRO A 169 25.99 0.69 -1.17
C PRO A 169 25.82 -0.51 -2.10
N GLY A 170 26.29 -0.39 -3.35
CA GLY A 170 26.28 -1.52 -4.30
C GLY A 170 26.09 -1.18 -5.76
N ALA A 171 26.28 0.07 -6.19
CA ALA A 171 26.44 0.40 -7.60
C ALA A 171 27.92 0.71 -7.87
N LEU A 172 28.69 -0.36 -8.09
CA LEU A 172 29.89 -0.37 -8.93
C LEU A 172 29.64 -1.38 -10.05
#